data_AF-A0AAE3SZD2-F1
#
_entry.id   AF-A0AAE3SZD2-F1
#
_cell.length_a   1.000
_cell.length_b   1.000
_cell.length_c   1.000
_cell.angle_alpha   90.00
_cell.angle_beta   90.00
_cell.angle_gamma   90.00
#
_symmetry.space_group_name_H-M   'P 1'
#
loop_
_entity.id
_entity.type
_entity.pdbx_description
1 polymer ?
#
loop_
_entity_poly.entity_id
_entity_poly.type
_entity_poly.pdbx_seq_one_letter_code
_entity_poly.pdbx_strand_id
1 'polypeptide(L)'
;MDEHRDQTFAAWIEAERLAYDAVHQLHQRTQGGRIAATPEAIAAVLAVRRHANHCLARLSQSHPQAERESRLPKIARTGVRRTGAERLAPAALAAAAARTPGPLPQIAV
;
A
#
# COMPACT_ATOMS: atom_id res chain seq x y z
N MET A 1 -16.39 -22.49 -17.52
CA MET A 1 -15.56 -21.47 -16.85
C MET A 1 -14.47 -22.20 -16.07
N ASP A 2 -13.33 -21.56 -15.86
CA ASP A 2 -12.26 -22.13 -15.05
C ASP A 2 -12.63 -21.99 -13.56
N GLU A 3 -12.94 -23.11 -12.91
CA GLU A 3 -13.41 -23.16 -11.52
C GLU A 3 -12.41 -22.53 -10.54
N HIS A 4 -11.11 -22.66 -10.80
CA HIS A 4 -10.08 -22.07 -9.95
C HIS A 4 -10.06 -20.54 -10.04
N ARG A 5 -10.27 -20.02 -11.24
CA ARG A 5 -10.39 -18.58 -11.49
C ARG A 5 -11.64 -18.02 -10.85
N ASP A 6 -12.77 -18.72 -10.96
CA ASP A 6 -14.03 -18.27 -10.38
C ASP A 6 -13.96 -18.22 -8.83
N GLN A 7 -13.25 -19.17 -8.20
CA GLN A 7 -12.94 -19.12 -6.76
C GLN A 7 -12.04 -17.94 -6.39
N THR A 8 -11.00 -17.67 -7.19
CA THR A 8 -10.07 -16.55 -6.93
C THR A 8 -10.76 -15.19 -7.08
N PHE A 9 -11.67 -15.07 -8.05
CA PHE A 9 -12.51 -13.90 -8.24
C PHE A 9 -13.48 -13.70 -7.06
N ALA A 10 -14.18 -14.76 -6.63
CA ALA A 10 -15.07 -14.70 -5.47
C ALA A 10 -14.32 -14.29 -4.19
N ALA A 11 -13.11 -14.82 -3.97
CA ALA A 11 -12.27 -14.45 -2.84
C ALA A 11 -11.85 -12.96 -2.87
N TRP A 12 -11.57 -12.42 -4.06
CA TRP A 12 -11.29 -10.99 -4.21
C TRP A 12 -12.52 -10.12 -3.93
N ILE A 13 -13.68 -10.47 -4.48
CA ILE A 13 -14.92 -9.73 -4.24
C ILE A 13 -15.27 -9.68 -2.76
N GLU A 14 -15.16 -10.81 -2.06
CA GLU A 14 -15.44 -10.84 -0.62
C GLU A 14 -14.43 -10.01 0.17
N ALA A 15 -13.14 -10.08 -0.17
CA ALA A 15 -12.12 -9.26 0.46
C ALA A 15 -12.33 -7.75 0.23
N GLU A 16 -12.77 -7.36 -0.98
CA GLU A 16 -13.09 -5.97 -1.31
C GLU A 16 -14.33 -5.48 -0.57
N ARG A 17 -15.36 -6.32 -0.45
CA ARG A 17 -16.56 -6.03 0.35
C ARG A 17 -16.19 -5.78 1.82
N LEU A 18 -15.38 -6.66 2.41
CA LEU A 18 -14.90 -6.49 3.79
C LEU A 18 -14.07 -5.20 3.96
N ALA A 19 -13.23 -4.85 2.99
CA ALA A 19 -12.47 -3.61 3.01
C ALA A 19 -13.38 -2.38 2.97
N TYR A 20 -14.40 -2.39 2.12
CA TYR A 20 -15.41 -1.35 2.04
C TYR A 20 -16.16 -1.20 3.36
N ASP A 21 -16.67 -2.31 3.91
CA ASP A 21 -17.42 -2.31 5.16
C ASP A 21 -16.57 -1.77 6.32
N ALA A 22 -15.28 -2.13 6.39
CA ALA A 22 -14.36 -1.64 7.41
C ALA A 22 -14.15 -0.11 7.31
N VAL A 23 -13.96 0.42 6.10
CA VAL A 23 -13.86 1.87 5.87
C VAL A 23 -15.17 2.57 6.23
N HIS A 24 -16.31 1.99 5.83
CA HIS A 24 -17.62 2.56 6.11
C HIS A 24 -17.87 2.61 7.63
N GLN A 25 -17.58 1.54 8.35
CA GLN A 25 -17.68 1.51 9.81
C GLN A 25 -16.76 2.54 10.48
N LEU A 26 -15.52 2.67 10.00
CA LEU A 26 -14.60 3.68 10.51
C LEU A 26 -15.14 5.10 10.26
N HIS A 27 -15.70 5.35 9.07
CA HIS A 27 -16.33 6.62 8.73
C HIS A 27 -17.51 6.92 9.66
N GLN A 28 -18.38 5.95 9.92
CA GLN A 28 -19.52 6.11 10.83
C GLN A 28 -19.06 6.41 12.27
N ARG A 29 -18.10 5.63 12.79
CA ARG A 29 -17.55 5.80 14.15
C ARG A 29 -16.87 7.15 14.34
N THR A 30 -16.17 7.62 13.30
CA THR A 30 -15.50 8.93 13.32
C THR A 30 -16.43 10.09 12.98
N GLN A 31 -17.72 9.83 12.68
CA GLN A 31 -18.69 10.80 12.19
C GLN A 31 -18.16 11.61 10.99
N GLY A 32 -17.50 10.90 10.06
CA GLY A 32 -16.84 11.49 8.91
C GLY A 32 -15.57 12.27 9.25
N GLY A 33 -14.84 11.86 10.28
CA GLY A 33 -13.58 12.49 10.70
C GLY A 33 -13.71 13.61 11.74
N ARG A 34 -14.91 13.84 12.30
CA ARG A 34 -15.10 14.75 13.45
C ARG A 34 -14.48 14.20 14.73
N ILE A 35 -14.45 12.89 14.87
CA ILE A 35 -13.81 12.17 15.98
C ILE A 35 -12.55 11.50 15.45
N ALA A 36 -11.44 11.66 16.16
CA ALA A 36 -10.17 11.03 15.80
C ALA A 36 -10.28 9.50 15.88
N ALA A 37 -9.83 8.82 14.82
CA ALA A 37 -9.68 7.37 14.83
C ALA A 37 -8.48 6.96 15.68
N THR A 38 -8.63 5.90 16.47
CA THR A 38 -7.51 5.26 17.16
C THR A 38 -6.53 4.65 16.13
N PRO A 39 -5.21 4.67 16.37
CA PRO A 39 -4.23 4.01 15.50
C PRO A 39 -4.57 2.55 15.19
N GLU A 40 -5.12 1.81 16.16
CA GLU A 40 -5.50 0.40 16.03
C GLU A 40 -6.63 0.20 15.01
N ALA A 41 -7.63 1.09 15.03
CA ALA A 41 -8.73 1.06 14.05
C ALA A 41 -8.25 1.37 12.63
N ILE A 42 -7.31 2.30 12.48
CA ILE A 42 -6.68 2.59 11.19
C ILE A 42 -5.87 1.39 10.72
N ALA A 43 -5.07 0.78 11.60
CA ALA A 43 -4.28 -0.41 11.29
C ALA A 43 -5.16 -1.59 10.85
N ALA A 44 -6.32 -1.78 11.50
CA ALA A 44 -7.28 -2.81 11.11
C ALA A 44 -7.83 -2.59 9.68
N VAL A 45 -8.21 -1.36 9.33
CA VAL A 45 -8.66 -1.04 7.96
C VAL A 45 -7.54 -1.27 6.94
N LEU A 46 -6.31 -0.88 7.26
CA LEU A 46 -5.14 -1.10 6.40
C LEU A 46 -4.84 -2.59 6.20
N ALA A 47 -5.01 -3.41 7.23
CA ALA A 47 -4.82 -4.86 7.14
C ALA A 47 -5.83 -5.49 6.17
N VAL A 48 -7.11 -5.14 6.27
CA VAL A 48 -8.16 -5.66 5.38
C VAL A 48 -7.94 -5.17 3.94
N ARG A 49 -7.56 -3.90 3.73
CA ARG A 49 -7.24 -3.38 2.40
C ARG A 49 -6.02 -4.08 1.79
N ARG A 50 -4.99 -4.37 2.58
CA ARG A 50 -3.82 -5.14 2.12
C ARG A 50 -4.22 -6.56 1.70
N HIS A 51 -5.12 -7.20 2.44
CA HIS A 51 -5.66 -8.50 2.08
C HIS A 51 -6.42 -8.46 0.74
N ALA A 52 -7.30 -7.49 0.53
CA ALA A 52 -7.99 -7.30 -0.76
C ALA A 52 -7.01 -7.12 -1.93
N ASN A 53 -5.95 -6.32 -1.74
CA ASN A 53 -4.90 -6.15 -2.75
C ASN A 53 -4.14 -7.46 -3.05
N HIS A 54 -3.88 -8.29 -2.04
CA HIS A 54 -3.27 -9.61 -2.24
C HIS A 54 -4.19 -10.53 -3.06
N CYS A 55 -5.49 -10.55 -2.77
CA CYS A 55 -6.47 -11.32 -3.54
C CYS A 55 -6.52 -10.83 -5.00
N LEU A 56 -6.50 -9.52 -5.23
CA LEU A 56 -6.44 -8.94 -6.57
C LEU A 56 -5.17 -9.36 -7.31
N ALA A 57 -4.00 -9.30 -6.67
CA ALA A 57 -2.74 -9.71 -7.28
C ALA A 57 -2.76 -11.19 -7.70
N ARG A 58 -3.34 -12.08 -6.88
CA ARG A 58 -3.52 -13.50 -7.22
C ARG A 58 -4.46 -13.69 -8.41
N LEU A 59 -5.55 -12.92 -8.47
CA LEU A 59 -6.46 -12.93 -9.62
C LEU A 59 -5.74 -12.48 -10.90
N SER A 60 -4.93 -11.42 -10.82
CA SER A 60 -4.16 -10.92 -11.97
C SER A 60 -3.07 -11.89 -12.44
N GLN A 61 -2.42 -12.61 -11.53
CA GLN A 61 -1.42 -13.64 -11.87
C GLN A 61 -2.04 -14.88 -12.52
N SER A 62 -3.32 -15.15 -12.23
CA SER A 62 -4.10 -16.19 -12.91
C SER A 62 -4.42 -15.82 -14.37
N HIS A 63 -4.00 -14.64 -14.83
CA HIS A 63 -4.15 -14.13 -16.18
C HIS A 63 -2.78 -14.08 -16.88
N PRO A 64 -2.40 -15.07 -17.73
CA PRO A 64 -1.18 -15.01 -18.52
C PRO A 64 -1.28 -14.04 -19.72
N GLN A 65 -2.05 -12.95 -19.61
CA GLN A 65 -2.35 -12.05 -20.73
C GLN A 65 -2.10 -10.59 -20.35
N ALA A 66 -0.84 -10.23 -20.07
CA ALA A 66 -0.41 -8.83 -19.97
C ALA A 66 1.07 -8.59 -20.33
N GLU A 67 1.73 -9.46 -21.10
CA GLU A 67 3.00 -9.09 -21.76
C GLU A 67 2.81 -8.11 -22.94
N ARG A 68 1.59 -7.66 -23.28
CA ARG A 68 1.33 -6.94 -24.54
C ARG A 68 0.98 -5.45 -24.50
N GLU A 69 0.80 -4.81 -23.34
CA GLU A 69 0.40 -3.38 -23.31
C GLU A 69 1.37 -2.43 -22.61
N SER A 70 2.59 -2.87 -22.29
CA SER A 70 3.69 -1.96 -21.90
C SER A 70 4.43 -1.37 -23.12
N ARG A 71 3.67 -0.86 -24.10
CA ARG A 71 4.20 0.06 -25.13
C ARG A 71 3.51 1.41 -25.00
N LEU A 72 3.59 2.02 -23.81
CA LEU A 72 3.40 3.45 -23.71
C LEU A 72 4.65 4.13 -24.29
N PRO A 73 4.52 5.09 -25.23
CA PRO A 73 5.68 5.79 -25.77
C PRO A 73 6.38 6.53 -24.63
N LYS A 74 7.71 6.37 -24.55
CA LYS A 74 8.60 7.22 -23.76
C LYS A 74 8.32 8.67 -24.16
N ILE A 75 7.52 9.38 -23.38
CA ILE A 75 7.44 10.83 -23.49
C ILE A 75 8.79 11.32 -22.97
N ALA A 76 9.70 11.61 -23.89
CA ALA A 76 10.92 12.33 -23.62
C ALA A 76 10.52 13.63 -22.93
N ARG A 77 10.88 13.78 -21.65
CA ARG A 77 10.82 15.07 -20.97
C ARG A 77 11.90 15.96 -21.59
N THR A 78 11.57 16.57 -22.72
CA THR A 78 12.33 17.66 -23.33
C THR A 78 12.31 18.82 -22.33
N GLY A 79 13.51 19.29 -21.98
CA GLY A 79 13.73 20.18 -20.86
C GLY A 79 12.97 21.50 -20.93
N VAL A 80 12.38 21.89 -19.81
CA VAL A 80 12.10 23.29 -19.49
C VAL A 80 13.07 23.68 -18.40
N ARG A 81 14.12 24.41 -18.79
CA ARG A 81 14.99 25.13 -17.87
C ARG A 81 14.13 26.18 -17.16
N ARG A 82 14.00 26.07 -15.84
CA ARG A 82 13.81 27.25 -14.99
C ARG A 82 15.00 27.32 -14.06
N THR A 83 15.88 28.23 -14.43
CA THR A 83 16.95 28.82 -13.63
C THR A 83 16.39 29.40 -12.33
N GLY A 84 17.09 29.13 -11.23
CA GLY A 84 16.87 29.76 -9.94
C GLY A 84 17.56 28.97 -8.83
N ALA A 85 18.74 29.45 -8.41
CA ALA A 85 19.53 29.04 -7.24
C ALA A 85 18.65 28.66 -6.03
N GLU A 86 18.95 27.62 -5.26
CA GLU A 86 20.12 27.58 -4.38
C GLU A 86 20.69 26.17 -4.22
N ARG A 87 22.02 26.09 -4.30
CA ARG A 87 22.82 24.95 -3.86
C ARG A 87 22.81 24.91 -2.33
N LEU A 88 22.30 23.84 -1.74
CA LEU A 88 22.82 23.33 -0.48
C LEU A 88 23.16 21.85 -0.66
N ALA A 89 24.40 21.53 -0.30
CA ALA A 89 25.16 20.34 -0.67
C ALA A 89 24.64 19.03 -0.02
N PRO A 90 24.99 17.86 -0.60
CA PRO A 90 24.57 16.56 -0.11
C PRO A 90 25.54 16.06 0.97
N ALA A 91 25.28 16.38 2.24
CA ALA A 91 26.08 15.85 3.37
C ALA A 91 25.23 15.21 4.49
N ALA A 92 23.91 15.18 4.39
CA ALA A 92 23.05 14.70 5.47
C ALA A 92 22.56 13.24 5.33
N LEU A 93 22.94 12.52 4.26
CA LEU A 93 22.44 11.16 4.00
C LEU A 93 23.40 10.02 4.45
N ALA A 94 24.47 10.33 5.19
CA ALA A 94 25.49 9.34 5.59
C ALA A 94 25.59 9.06 7.10
N ALA A 95 24.75 9.66 7.96
CA ALA A 95 24.90 9.55 9.42
C ALA A 95 23.87 8.66 10.14
N ALA A 96 22.87 8.09 9.45
CA ALA A 96 21.81 7.30 10.08
C ALA A 96 21.89 5.78 9.85
N ALA A 97 23.03 5.27 9.36
CA ALA A 97 23.27 3.85 9.08
C ALA A 97 24.26 3.18 10.05
N ALA A 98 24.36 3.68 11.28
CA ALA A 98 25.19 3.10 12.33
C ALA A 98 24.51 3.20 13.70
N ARG A 99 23.43 2.45 13.92
CA ARG A 99 23.01 2.04 15.27
C ARG A 99 22.67 0.57 15.28
N THR A 100 23.64 -0.18 15.78
CA THR A 100 23.56 -1.57 16.23
C THR A 100 22.34 -1.79 17.13
N PRO A 101 21.58 -2.89 16.96
CA PRO A 101 20.61 -3.32 17.96
C PRO A 101 21.33 -3.88 19.18
N GLY A 102 21.11 -3.26 20.35
CA GLY A 102 21.47 -3.82 21.67
C GLY A 102 20.46 -4.90 22.12
N PRO A 103 20.82 -5.75 23.09
CA PRO A 103 20.01 -6.91 23.47
C PRO A 103 18.78 -6.53 24.29
N LEU A 104 17.73 -7.35 24.15
CA LEU A 104 16.45 -7.26 24.86
C LEU A 104 16.62 -7.51 26.36
N PRO A 105 15.90 -6.79 27.25
CA PRO A 105 15.78 -7.17 28.65
C PRO A 105 14.92 -8.44 28.78
N GLN A 106 15.42 -9.42 29.53
CA GLN A 106 14.67 -10.60 29.96
C GLN A 106 13.65 -10.18 31.02
N ILE A 107 12.38 -10.50 30.81
CA ILE A 107 11.34 -10.44 31.85
C ILE A 107 11.33 -11.81 32.53
N ALA A 108 11.75 -11.84 33.80
CA ALA A 108 11.59 -12.99 34.67
C ALA A 108 10.11 -13.16 35.05
N VAL A 109 9.61 -14.40 34.98
CA VAL A 109 8.37 -14.87 35.64
C VAL A 109 8.79 -15.81 36.75
#